data_AF-A0A1F5FWZ0-F1
#
_entry.id   AF-A0A1F5FWZ0-F1
#
_cell.length_a   1.000
_cell.length_b   1.000
_cell.length_c   1.000
_cell.angle_alpha   90.00
_cell.angle_beta   90.00
_cell.angle_gamma   90.00
#
_symmetry.space_group_name_H-M   'P 1'
#
loop_
_entity.id
_entity.type
_entity.pdbx_description
1 polymer ?
#
loop_
_entity_poly.entity_id
_entity_poly.type
_entity_poly.pdbx_seq_one_letter_code
_entity_poly.pdbx_strand_id
1 'polypeptide(L)' 'MDEWQTKDIFEAAWVYSQNIPLLRLDPDTRYFWFVFQNQHLCEQLSQDYWQQNANGNIKQFVNSLKTLKDLVFSKNEG' A
#
# COMPACT_ATOMS: atom_id res chain seq x y z
N MET A 1 15.88 7.82 7.74
CA MET A 1 14.77 8.08 6.80
C MET A 1 14.36 6.72 6.35
N ASP A 2 13.33 6.19 6.97
CA ASP A 2 13.02 4.77 6.93
C ASP A 2 11.75 4.64 6.09
N GLU A 3 11.98 4.29 4.82
CA GLU A 3 10.95 4.11 3.80
C GLU A 3 10.64 2.63 3.72
N TRP A 4 9.35 2.29 3.63
CA TRP A 4 8.94 0.91 3.46
C TRP A 4 8.24 0.74 2.14
N GLN A 5 8.55 -0.36 1.46
CA GLN A 5 8.02 -0.65 0.16
C GLN A 5 7.45 -2.04 0.11
N THR A 6 6.32 -2.18 -0.58
CA THR A 6 5.70 -3.47 -0.84
C THR A 6 5.32 -3.61 -2.29
N LYS A 7 5.38 -4.84 -2.79
CA LYS A 7 4.88 -5.23 -4.11
C LYS A 7 3.45 -5.75 -4.05
N ASP A 8 2.95 -6.00 -2.83
CA ASP A 8 1.64 -6.59 -2.60
C ASP A 8 0.58 -5.49 -2.53
N ILE A 9 -0.26 -5.42 -3.55
CA ILE A 9 -1.29 -4.37 -3.65
C ILE A 9 -2.32 -4.45 -2.51
N PHE A 10 -2.56 -5.64 -1.95
CA PHE A 10 -3.43 -5.81 -0.79
C PHE A 10 -2.79 -5.24 0.47
N GLU A 11 -1.51 -5.51 0.69
CA GLU A 11 -0.76 -4.96 1.83
C GLU A 11 -0.61 -3.44 1.69
N ALA A 12 -0.31 -2.95 0.50
CA ALA A 12 -0.29 -1.53 0.18
C ALA A 12 -1.64 -0.86 0.46
N ALA A 13 -2.75 -1.48 0.05
CA ALA A 13 -4.09 -0.97 0.32
C ALA A 13 -4.43 -0.95 1.80
N TRP A 14 -3.97 -1.96 2.55
CA TRP A 14 -4.11 -1.99 4.01
C TRP A 14 -3.35 -0.83 4.66
N VAL A 15 -2.06 -0.68 4.35
CA VAL A 15 -1.21 0.41 4.83
C VAL A 15 -1.79 1.79 4.45
N TYR A 16 -2.23 1.95 3.20
CA TYR A 16 -2.86 3.18 2.72
C TYR A 16 -4.18 3.49 3.45
N SER A 17 -4.98 2.47 3.78
CA SER A 17 -6.23 2.65 4.54
C SER A 17 -6.01 3.16 5.97
N GLN A 18 -4.80 3.01 6.50
CA GLN A 18 -4.39 3.50 7.83
C GLN A 18 -3.91 4.96 7.80
N ASN A 19 -4.24 5.72 6.74
CA ASN A 19 -3.82 7.11 6.52
C ASN A 19 -2.30 7.29 6.38
N ILE A 20 -1.58 6.25 5.97
CA ILE A 20 -0.15 6.37 5.69
C ILE A 20 0.05 6.95 4.29
N PRO A 21 0.79 8.07 4.16
CA PRO A 21 1.05 8.67 2.86
C PRO A 21 1.94 7.76 2.01
N LEU A 22 1.45 7.42 0.81
CA LEU A 22 2.24 6.83 -0.24
C LEU A 22 3.18 7.91 -0.80
N LEU A 23 4.49 7.71 -0.67
CA LEU A 23 5.51 8.64 -1.14
C LEU A 23 5.64 8.57 -2.66
N ARG A 24 5.80 7.35 -3.19
CA ARG A 24 5.96 7.10 -4.61
C ARG A 24 5.56 5.68 -4.97
N LEU A 25 5.23 5.52 -6.25
CA LEU A 25 5.01 4.24 -6.88
C LEU A 25 6.17 4.03 -7.84
N ASP A 26 6.97 3.02 -7.58
CA ASP A 26 8.14 2.67 -8.37
C ASP A 26 7.74 1.53 -9.33
N PRO A 27 7.53 1.82 -10.62
CA PRO A 27 7.25 0.78 -11.60
C PRO A 27 8.55 0.03 -11.91
N ASP A 28 8.58 -1.25 -11.60
CA ASP A 28 9.57 -2.20 -12.08
C ASP A 28 9.07 -2.84 -13.40
N THR A 29 9.98 -3.41 -14.18
CA THR A 29 9.76 -4.03 -15.52
C THR A 29 8.53 -4.95 -15.60
N ARG A 30 8.09 -5.51 -14.47
CA ARG A 30 6.91 -6.40 -14.40
C ARG A 30 6.01 -6.19 -13.18
N TYR A 31 6.42 -5.37 -12.22
CA TYR A 31 5.76 -5.22 -10.92
C TYR A 31 5.73 -3.76 -10.50
N PHE A 32 4.88 -3.42 -9.53
CA PHE A 32 4.82 -2.07 -8.98
C PHE A 32 5.20 -2.12 -7.50
N TRP A 33 6.18 -1.32 -7.10
CA TRP A 33 6.57 -1.12 -5.71
C TRP A 33 5.89 0.12 -5.16
N PHE A 34 5.06 -0.08 -4.14
CA PHE A 34 4.40 0.99 -3.41
C PHE A 34 5.31 1.42 -2.27
N VAL A 35 5.89 2.61 -2.37
CA VAL A 35 6.79 3.17 -1.35
C VAL A 35 6.00 4.09 -0.42
N PHE A 36 5.95 3.73 0.85
CA PHE A 36 5.25 4.44 1.91
C PHE A 36 6.23 5.08 2.88
N GLN A 37 5.76 6.14 3.53
CA GLN A 37 6.49 6.78 4.61
C GLN A 37 6.30 6.00 5.91
N ASN A 38 7.30 6.03 6.80
CA ASN A 38 7.30 5.42 8.13
C ASN A 38 7.32 3.89 8.08
N GLN A 39 8.52 3.36 7.87
CA GLN A 39 8.75 1.92 7.85
C GLN A 39 8.26 1.19 9.09
N HIS A 40 8.49 1.74 10.29
CA HIS A 40 8.09 1.10 11.55
C HIS A 40 6.58 0.83 11.60
N LEU A 41 5.76 1.79 11.17
CA LEU A 41 4.30 1.66 11.11
C LEU A 41 3.89 0.65 10.03
N CYS A 42 4.51 0.71 8.86
CA CYS A 42 4.19 -0.22 7.77
C CYS A 42 4.54 -1.67 8.13
N GLU A 43 5.66 -1.91 8.82
CA GLU A 43 6.05 -3.23 9.32
C GLU A 43 5.06 -3.75 10.36
N GLN A 44 4.63 -2.92 11.32
CA GLN A 44 3.61 -3.32 12.28
C GLN A 44 2.29 -3.67 11.58
N LEU A 45 1.83 -2.83 10.66
CA LEU A 45 0.59 -3.06 9.92
C LEU A 45 0.66 -4.29 9.02
N SER A 46 1.80 -4.54 8.38
CA SER A 46 2.06 -5.76 7.62
C SER A 46 1.99 -6.97 8.54
N GLN A 47 2.66 -6.95 9.70
CA GLN A 47 2.58 -8.04 10.67
C GLN A 47 1.14 -8.28 11.16
N ASP A 48 0.38 -7.23 11.49
CA ASP A 48 -1.03 -7.35 11.89
C ASP A 48 -1.90 -7.93 10.76
N TYR A 49 -1.63 -7.55 9.51
CA TYR A 49 -2.29 -8.11 8.33
C TYR A 49 -2.01 -9.61 8.17
N TRP A 50 -0.76 -10.02 8.27
CA TRP A 50 -0.36 -11.44 8.19
C TRP A 50 -0.86 -12.26 9.37
N GLN A 51 -0.96 -11.67 10.56
CA GLN A 51 -1.51 -12.31 11.76
C GLN A 51 -3.05 -12.37 11.78
N GLN A 52 -3.73 -11.95 10.71
CA GLN A 52 -5.21 -11.83 10.64
C GLN A 52 -5.80 -10.93 11.73
N ASN A 53 -4.99 -10.04 12.29
CA ASN A 53 -5.38 -9.09 13.33
C ASN A 53 -5.64 -7.69 12.76
N ALA A 54 -5.56 -7.54 11.43
CA ALA A 54 -5.93 -6.35 10.69
C ALA A 54 -7.43 -6.03 10.88
N ASN A 55 -7.71 -5.17 11.87
CA ASN A 55 -9.06 -4.73 12.17
C ASN A 55 -9.29 -3.35 11.53
N GLY A 56 -10.16 -3.30 10.52
CA GLY A 56 -10.36 -2.09 9.75
C GLY A 56 -11.65 -2.14 8.93
N ASN A 57 -12.05 -0.98 8.42
CA ASN A 57 -13.26 -0.89 7.62
C ASN A 57 -13.01 -1.45 6.22
N ILE A 58 -13.61 -2.59 5.89
CA ILE A 58 -13.44 -3.24 4.57
C ILE A 58 -13.78 -2.27 3.43
N LYS A 59 -14.72 -1.35 3.64
CA LYS A 59 -15.03 -0.30 2.65
C LYS A 59 -13.85 0.65 2.42
N GLN A 60 -13.16 1.09 3.47
CA GLN A 60 -11.95 1.92 3.36
C GLN A 60 -10.88 1.13 2.60
N PHE A 61 -10.61 -0.11 3.01
CA PHE A 61 -9.65 -0.98 2.34
C PHE A 61 -9.93 -1.16 0.84
N VAL A 62 -11.17 -1.51 0.47
CA VAL A 62 -11.55 -1.70 -0.94
C VAL A 62 -11.45 -0.38 -1.72
N ASN A 63 -11.80 0.76 -1.09
CA ASN A 63 -11.66 2.05 -1.73
C ASN A 63 -10.18 2.40 -1.96
N SER A 64 -9.33 2.26 -0.93
CA SER A 64 -7.88 2.41 -1.01
C SER A 64 -7.27 1.50 -2.07
N LEU A 65 -7.67 0.23 -2.13
CA LEU A 65 -7.23 -0.73 -3.13
C LEU A 65 -7.59 -0.28 -4.53
N LYS A 66 -8.84 0.17 -4.73
CA LYS A 66 -9.32 0.65 -6.01
C LYS A 66 -8.58 1.91 -6.45
N THR A 67 -8.35 2.85 -5.53
CA THR A 67 -7.56 4.08 -5.78
C THR A 67 -6.11 3.77 -6.12
N LEU A 68 -5.45 2.85 -5.39
CA LEU A 68 -4.07 2.44 -5.69
C LEU A 68 -3.99 1.76 -7.06
N LYS A 69 -4.93 0.88 -7.37
CA LYS A 69 -5.01 0.25 -8.69
C LYS A 69 -5.21 1.30 -9.77
N ASP A 70 -6.16 2.21 -9.60
CA ASP A 70 -6.43 3.30 -10.53
C ASP A 70 -5.17 4.16 -10.77
N LEU A 71 -4.46 4.55 -9.70
CA LEU A 71 -3.17 5.26 -9.76
C LEU A 71 -2.09 4.51 -10.56
N VAL A 72 -1.97 3.20 -10.34
CA VAL A 72 -1.03 2.34 -11.08
C VAL A 72 -1.39 2.27 -12.56
N PHE A 73 -2.67 2.10 -12.88
CA PHE A 73 -3.15 2.03 -14.26
C PHE A 73 -3.04 3.39 -14.97
N SER A 74 -3.41 4.49 -14.33
CA SER A 74 -3.27 5.84 -14.89
C SER A 74 -1.83 6.23 -15.16
N LYS A 75 -0.86 5.77 -14.34
CA LYS A 75 0.57 5.99 -14.60
C LYS A 75 1.10 5.22 -15.82
N ASN A 76 0.40 4.18 -16.27
CA ASN A 76 0.80 3.35 -17.41
C ASN A 76 0.21 3.86 -18.74
N GLU A 77 -0.65 4.88 -18.72
CA GLU A 77 -1.22 5.54 -19.92
C GLU A 77 -0.56 6.91 -20.25
N GLY A 78 0.61 7.18 -19.68
CA GLY A 78 1.36 8.44 -19.88
C GLY A 78 2.59 8.28 -20.76
#